data_AF-A0A5E4XHJ5-F1
#
_entry.id   AF-A0A5E4XHJ5-F1
#
_cell.length_a   1.000
_cell.length_b   1.000
_cell.length_c   1.000
_cell.angle_alpha   90.00
_cell.angle_beta   90.00
_cell.angle_gamma   90.00
#
_symmetry.space_group_name_H-M   'P 1'
#
loop_
_entity.id
_entity.type
_entity.pdbx_description
1 polymer ?
#
loop_
_entity_poly.entity_id
_entity_poly.type
_entity_poly.pdbx_seq_one_letter_code
_entity_poly.pdbx_strand_id
1 'polypeptide(L)'
;MSDRDGALALTSPASLTSLVSLTSLAARREAGLRAALARLTAAAREAGDALAASEREHARLREVWQQALARGGVYARREAAQVSREVEQARAALAHARARAQAAHAQWQQAQAQLQEQRERLYANARKQEKLRALLAQRR
;
A
#
# COMPACT_ATOMS: atom_id res chain seq x y z
N MET A 1 -33.56 -49.05 -10.21
CA MET A 1 -32.75 -48.78 -11.43
C MET A 1 -33.04 -47.34 -11.86
N SER A 2 -32.19 -46.39 -11.49
CA SER A 2 -32.06 -45.05 -12.10
C SER A 2 -31.06 -44.25 -11.28
N ASP A 3 -29.76 -44.46 -11.53
CA ASP A 3 -28.70 -43.65 -10.93
C ASP A 3 -27.39 -43.69 -11.76
N ARG A 4 -27.52 -43.81 -13.09
CA ARG A 4 -26.36 -43.87 -14.01
C ARG A 4 -26.24 -42.69 -14.98
N ASP A 5 -27.24 -41.81 -15.08
CA ASP A 5 -27.22 -40.70 -16.04
C ASP A 5 -26.45 -39.46 -15.54
N GLY A 6 -26.17 -39.37 -14.23
CA GLY A 6 -25.40 -38.24 -13.67
C GLY A 6 -23.89 -38.30 -13.91
N ALA A 7 -23.33 -39.49 -14.16
CA ALA A 7 -21.88 -39.68 -14.30
C ALA A 7 -21.34 -39.42 -15.71
N LEU A 8 -22.19 -39.50 -16.74
CA LEU A 8 -21.78 -39.36 -18.15
C LEU A 8 -21.75 -37.92 -18.64
N ALA A 9 -22.44 -36.99 -17.97
CA ALA A 9 -22.40 -35.57 -18.32
C ALA A 9 -21.06 -34.89 -17.96
N LEU A 10 -20.32 -35.45 -17.00
CA LEU A 10 -19.06 -34.88 -16.49
C LEU A 10 -17.81 -35.31 -17.28
N THR A 11 -17.95 -36.16 -18.30
CA THR A 11 -16.85 -36.63 -19.17
C THR A 11 -16.98 -36.16 -20.62
N SER A 12 -17.90 -35.24 -20.91
CA SER A 12 -18.03 -34.66 -22.25
C SER A 12 -16.79 -33.82 -22.62
N PRO A 13 -16.25 -33.91 -23.86
CA PRO A 13 -15.12 -33.09 -24.33
C PRO A 13 -15.37 -31.58 -24.21
N ALA A 14 -16.63 -31.15 -24.22
CA ALA A 14 -17.03 -29.77 -23.96
C ALA A 14 -16.68 -29.32 -22.52
N SER A 15 -16.77 -30.22 -21.54
CA SER A 15 -16.48 -29.94 -20.13
C SER A 15 -14.98 -29.85 -19.83
N LEU A 16 -14.16 -30.67 -20.49
CA LEU A 16 -12.69 -30.58 -20.45
C LEU A 16 -12.19 -29.29 -21.09
N THR A 17 -12.74 -28.91 -22.24
CA THR A 17 -12.40 -27.66 -22.94
C THR A 17 -12.73 -26.43 -22.09
N SER A 18 -13.87 -26.46 -21.38
CA SER A 18 -14.26 -25.42 -20.42
C SER A 18 -13.29 -25.32 -19.23
N LEU A 19 -12.89 -26.46 -18.64
CA LEU A 19 -11.89 -26.51 -17.57
C LEU A 19 -10.52 -25.96 -18.01
N VAL A 20 -10.05 -26.32 -19.20
CA VAL A 20 -8.80 -25.80 -19.78
C VAL A 20 -8.90 -24.27 -19.97
N SER A 21 -10.04 -23.79 -20.49
CA SER A 21 -10.29 -22.36 -20.66
C SER A 21 -10.24 -21.61 -19.31
N LEU A 22 -10.84 -22.17 -18.26
CA LEU A 22 -10.78 -21.62 -16.90
C LEU A 22 -9.36 -21.59 -16.33
N THR A 23 -8.53 -22.61 -16.59
CA THR A 23 -7.13 -22.58 -16.17
C THR A 23 -6.31 -21.51 -16.89
N SER A 24 -6.52 -21.34 -18.20
CA SER A 24 -5.84 -20.29 -18.96
C SER A 24 -6.23 -18.88 -18.49
N LEU A 25 -7.52 -18.68 -18.20
CA LEU A 25 -8.03 -17.43 -17.64
C LEU A 25 -7.45 -17.15 -16.26
N ALA A 26 -7.36 -18.17 -15.39
CA ALA A 26 -6.78 -18.03 -14.06
C ALA A 26 -5.29 -17.64 -14.11
N ALA A 27 -4.51 -18.24 -15.01
CA ALA A 27 -3.11 -17.90 -15.22
C ALA A 27 -2.92 -16.46 -15.75
N ARG A 28 -3.74 -16.03 -16.71
CA ARG A 28 -3.73 -14.64 -17.21
C ARG A 28 -4.08 -13.64 -16.10
N ARG A 29 -5.07 -13.98 -15.25
CA ARG A 29 -5.42 -13.16 -14.08
C ARG A 29 -4.26 -13.07 -13.09
N GLU A 30 -3.57 -14.18 -12.83
CA GLU A 30 -2.39 -14.19 -11.95
C GLU A 30 -1.29 -13.27 -12.45
N ALA A 31 -0.96 -13.30 -13.74
CA ALA A 31 0.02 -12.39 -14.34
C ALA A 31 -0.36 -10.91 -14.12
N GLY A 32 -1.63 -10.56 -14.34
CA GLY A 32 -2.15 -9.21 -14.06
C GLY A 32 -2.08 -8.83 -12.58
N LEU A 33 -2.42 -9.76 -11.68
CA LEU A 33 -2.35 -9.52 -10.24
C LEU A 33 -0.91 -9.34 -9.74
N ARG A 34 0.06 -10.09 -10.28
CA ARG A 34 1.49 -9.93 -9.96
C ARG A 34 2.05 -8.61 -10.47
N ALA A 35 1.68 -8.20 -11.68
CA ALA A 35 2.07 -6.89 -12.22
C ALA A 35 1.50 -5.74 -11.37
N ALA A 36 0.25 -5.85 -10.92
CA ALA A 36 -0.34 -4.89 -9.99
C ALA A 36 0.36 -4.89 -8.62
N LEU A 37 0.73 -6.06 -8.08
CA LEU A 37 1.49 -6.17 -6.85
C LEU A 37 2.85 -5.46 -6.94
N ALA A 38 3.57 -5.64 -8.05
CA ALA A 38 4.85 -4.97 -8.28
C ALA A 38 4.71 -3.44 -8.26
N ARG A 39 3.70 -2.90 -8.95
CA ARG A 39 3.41 -1.45 -8.96
C ARG A 39 3.04 -0.93 -7.57
N LEU A 40 2.15 -1.61 -6.85
CA LEU A 40 1.76 -1.21 -5.50
C LEU A 40 2.92 -1.30 -4.51
N THR A 41 3.81 -2.27 -4.67
CA THR A 41 5.02 -2.38 -3.84
C THR A 41 5.96 -1.21 -4.06
N ALA A 42 6.16 -0.78 -5.32
CA ALA A 42 6.95 0.41 -5.64
C ALA A 42 6.31 1.67 -5.04
N ALA A 43 5.01 1.87 -5.26
CA ALA A 43 4.28 3.02 -4.71
C ALA A 43 4.31 3.07 -3.16
N ALA A 44 4.21 1.92 -2.48
CA ALA A 44 4.30 1.85 -1.02
C ALA A 44 5.71 2.21 -0.50
N ARG A 45 6.76 1.85 -1.25
CA ARG A 45 8.15 2.25 -0.93
C ARG A 45 8.34 3.76 -1.10
N GLU A 46 7.92 4.31 -2.23
CA GLU A 46 7.98 5.76 -2.50
C GLU A 46 7.23 6.56 -1.44
N ALA A 47 6.03 6.11 -1.03
CA ALA A 47 5.28 6.73 0.05
C ALA A 47 6.02 6.65 1.40
N GLY A 48 6.70 5.54 1.68
CA GLY A 48 7.54 5.37 2.87
C GLY A 48 8.75 6.31 2.88
N ASP A 49 9.42 6.45 1.74
CA ASP A 49 10.56 7.37 1.58
C ASP A 49 10.13 8.84 1.76
N ALA A 50 8.97 9.20 1.21
CA ALA A 50 8.38 10.53 1.38
C ALA A 50 8.00 10.82 2.84
N LEU A 51 7.44 9.84 3.56
CA LEU A 51 7.17 9.95 4.99
C LEU A 51 8.47 10.17 5.78
N ALA A 52 9.49 9.34 5.54
CA ALA A 52 10.78 9.46 6.22
C ALA A 52 11.43 10.84 5.96
N ALA A 53 11.33 11.36 4.74
CA ALA A 53 11.80 12.70 4.41
C ALA A 53 11.03 13.79 5.18
N SER A 54 9.70 13.66 5.26
CA SER A 54 8.85 14.60 6.00
C SER A 54 9.13 14.58 7.51
N GLU A 55 9.41 13.41 8.08
CA GLU A 55 9.76 13.25 9.50
C GLU A 55 11.12 13.89 9.81
N ARG A 56 12.12 13.69 8.95
CA ARG A 56 13.44 14.34 9.08
C ARG A 56 13.30 15.87 9.03
N GLU A 57 12.51 16.39 8.11
CA GLU A 57 12.27 17.83 8.01
C GLU A 57 11.55 18.38 9.24
N HIS A 58 10.54 17.66 9.75
CA HIS A 58 9.87 18.03 10.99
C HIS A 58 10.83 18.04 12.20
N ALA A 59 11.72 17.05 12.31
CA ALA A 59 12.74 17.01 13.36
C ALA A 59 13.70 18.21 13.27
N ARG A 60 14.21 18.51 12.07
CA ARG A 60 15.05 19.69 11.81
C ARG A 60 14.35 21.00 12.18
N LEU A 61 13.09 21.18 11.78
CA LEU A 61 12.34 22.39 12.10
C LEU A 61 12.05 22.52 13.60
N ARG A 62 11.86 21.39 14.29
CA ARG A 62 11.72 21.38 15.76
C ARG A 62 12.99 21.86 16.44
N GLU A 63 14.17 21.42 15.98
CA GLU A 63 15.45 21.90 16.51
C GLU A 63 15.63 23.41 16.29
N VAL A 64 15.31 23.91 15.09
CA VAL A 64 15.37 25.35 14.77
C VAL A 64 14.44 26.14 15.70
N TRP A 65 13.22 25.67 15.91
CA TRP A 65 12.26 26.32 16.82
C TRP A 65 12.77 26.31 18.28
N GLN A 66 13.35 25.21 18.75
CA GLN A 66 13.96 25.14 20.09
C GLN A 66 15.14 26.10 20.24
N GLN A 67 15.99 26.22 19.21
CA GLN A 67 17.10 27.18 19.20
C GLN A 67 16.60 28.63 19.23
N ALA A 68 15.54 28.95 18.48
CA ALA A 68 14.93 30.28 18.48
C ALA A 68 14.33 30.62 19.87
N LEU A 69 13.69 29.66 20.52
CA LEU A 69 13.17 29.83 21.89
C LEU A 69 14.28 30.06 22.92
N ALA A 70 15.37 29.29 22.86
CA ALA A 70 16.50 29.44 23.77
C ALA A 70 17.15 30.83 23.68
N ARG A 71 17.12 31.42 22.48
CA ARG A 71 17.63 32.76 22.17
C ARG A 71 16.71 33.87 22.70
N GLY A 72 15.40 33.68 22.73
CA GLY A 72 14.41 34.70 23.14
C GLY A 72 14.53 35.25 24.58
N GLY A 73 15.26 34.57 25.46
CA GLY A 73 15.49 35.03 26.84
C GLY A 73 16.70 35.97 27.03
N VAL A 74 17.52 36.20 25.99
CA VAL A 74 18.88 36.78 26.14
C VAL A 74 19.00 38.23 25.63
N TYR A 75 17.96 38.79 25.00
CA TYR A 75 18.10 40.01 24.18
C TYR A 75 17.42 41.27 24.72
N ALA A 76 17.91 42.44 24.27
CA ALA A 76 17.36 43.75 24.59
C ALA A 76 16.02 44.02 23.89
N ARG A 77 15.23 44.99 24.39
CA ARG A 77 13.81 45.21 24.03
C ARG A 77 13.51 45.35 22.52
N ARG A 78 14.43 45.84 21.70
CA ARG A 78 14.27 45.93 20.22
C ARG A 78 14.53 44.60 19.51
N GLU A 79 15.48 43.83 19.99
CA GLU A 79 15.81 42.49 19.49
C GLU A 79 14.72 41.49 19.89
N ALA A 80 14.08 41.67 21.05
CA ALA A 80 12.96 40.85 21.52
C ALA A 80 11.78 40.80 20.53
N ALA A 81 11.46 41.91 19.85
CA ALA A 81 10.39 41.95 18.85
C ALA A 81 10.76 41.19 17.57
N GLN A 82 12.04 41.20 17.18
CA GLN A 82 12.52 40.43 16.03
C GLN A 82 12.56 38.94 16.35
N VAL A 83 13.09 38.56 17.52
CA VAL A 83 13.16 37.16 17.97
C VAL A 83 11.75 36.58 18.18
N SER A 84 10.79 37.37 18.67
CA SER A 84 9.40 36.95 18.77
C SER A 84 8.79 36.63 17.40
N ARG A 85 9.09 37.41 16.35
CA ARG A 85 8.65 37.10 14.98
C ARG A 85 9.29 35.83 14.43
N GLU A 86 10.58 35.62 14.68
CA GLU A 86 11.30 34.41 14.27
C GLU A 86 10.72 33.15 14.93
N VAL A 87 10.37 33.21 16.22
CA VAL A 87 9.72 32.11 16.94
C VAL A 87 8.34 31.78 16.35
N GLU A 88 7.50 32.78 16.06
CA GLU A 88 6.18 32.54 15.48
C GLU A 88 6.26 32.01 14.03
N GLN A 89 7.23 32.48 13.24
CA GLN A 89 7.51 31.90 11.91
C GLN A 89 7.95 30.44 12.00
N ALA A 90 8.86 30.11 12.92
CA ALA A 90 9.32 28.74 13.14
C ALA A 90 8.17 27.84 13.64
N ARG A 91 7.29 28.35 14.50
CA ARG A 91 6.09 27.65 14.97
C ARG A 91 5.12 27.35 13.83
N ALA A 92 4.85 28.33 12.95
CA ALA A 92 4.00 28.14 11.78
C ALA A 92 4.60 27.09 10.82
N ALA A 93 5.90 27.17 10.55
CA ALA A 93 6.61 26.19 9.73
C ALA A 93 6.52 24.77 10.31
N LEU A 94 6.68 24.62 11.64
CA LEU A 94 6.56 23.35 12.34
C LEU A 94 5.13 22.78 12.24
N ALA A 95 4.10 23.62 12.41
CA ALA A 95 2.71 23.21 12.26
C ALA A 95 2.40 22.70 10.84
N HIS A 96 2.88 23.41 9.81
CA HIS A 96 2.76 22.97 8.42
C HIS A 96 3.52 21.67 8.15
N ALA A 97 4.75 21.52 8.67
CA ALA A 97 5.52 20.29 8.53
C ALA A 97 4.85 19.09 9.19
N ARG A 98 4.26 19.28 10.39
CA ARG A 98 3.48 18.25 11.08
C ARG A 98 2.26 17.82 10.28
N ALA A 99 1.51 18.77 9.71
CA ALA A 99 0.36 18.46 8.86
C ALA A 99 0.77 17.65 7.63
N ARG A 100 1.90 18.01 6.97
CA ARG A 100 2.46 17.24 5.84
C ARG A 100 2.86 15.82 6.25
N ALA A 101 3.52 15.66 7.39
CA ALA A 101 3.91 14.34 7.90
C ALA A 101 2.69 13.46 8.19
N GLN A 102 1.63 14.01 8.78
CA GLN A 102 0.38 13.29 9.02
C GLN A 102 -0.30 12.86 7.72
N ALA A 103 -0.34 13.73 6.70
CA ALA A 103 -0.88 13.40 5.40
C ALA A 103 -0.06 12.30 4.70
N ALA A 104 1.28 12.40 4.74
CA ALA A 104 2.17 11.38 4.18
C ALA A 104 2.00 10.03 4.88
N HIS A 105 1.82 10.02 6.21
CA HIS A 105 1.55 8.80 6.96
C HIS A 105 0.22 8.15 6.57
N ALA A 106 -0.85 8.95 6.40
CA ALA A 106 -2.14 8.43 5.93
C ALA A 106 -2.04 7.82 4.53
N GLN A 107 -1.31 8.46 3.61
CA GLN A 107 -1.06 7.92 2.27
C GLN A 107 -0.26 6.61 2.32
N TRP A 108 0.77 6.53 3.16
CA TRP A 108 1.52 5.29 3.36
C TRP A 108 0.65 4.16 3.91
N GLN A 109 -0.19 4.44 4.91
CA GLN A 109 -1.13 3.44 5.44
C GLN A 109 -2.10 2.92 4.37
N GLN A 110 -2.65 3.82 3.54
CA GLN A 110 -3.52 3.45 2.44
C GLN A 110 -2.80 2.56 1.40
N ALA A 111 -1.57 2.92 1.03
CA ALA A 111 -0.76 2.12 0.11
C ALA A 111 -0.47 0.72 0.67
N GLN A 112 -0.20 0.61 1.97
CA GLN A 112 0.02 -0.68 2.64
C GLN A 112 -1.25 -1.53 2.69
N ALA A 113 -2.41 -0.93 2.95
CA ALA A 113 -3.69 -1.63 2.91
C ALA A 113 -3.99 -2.17 1.50
N GLN A 114 -3.75 -1.38 0.46
CA GLN A 114 -3.90 -1.81 -0.94
C GLN A 114 -2.94 -2.95 -1.30
N LEU A 115 -1.69 -2.88 -0.83
CA LEU A 115 -0.71 -3.94 -1.03
C LEU A 115 -1.18 -5.26 -0.38
N GLN A 116 -1.71 -5.17 0.83
CA GLN A 116 -2.23 -6.33 1.57
C GLN A 116 -3.43 -6.96 0.84
N GLU A 117 -4.41 -6.16 0.42
CA GLU A 117 -5.56 -6.63 -0.36
C GLU A 117 -5.11 -7.33 -1.65
N GLN A 118 -4.10 -6.78 -2.33
CA GLN A 118 -3.58 -7.36 -3.56
C GLN A 118 -2.88 -8.71 -3.33
N ARG A 119 -2.19 -8.88 -2.19
CA ARG A 119 -1.61 -10.18 -1.78
C ARG A 119 -2.70 -11.22 -1.51
N GLU A 120 -3.78 -10.82 -0.86
CA GLU A 120 -4.93 -11.70 -0.60
C GLU A 120 -5.61 -12.14 -1.89
N ARG A 121 -5.76 -11.23 -2.87
CA ARG A 121 -6.28 -11.55 -4.20
C ARG A 121 -5.40 -12.57 -4.93
N LEU A 122 -4.08 -12.48 -4.82
CA LEU A 122 -3.15 -13.47 -5.38
C LEU A 122 -3.30 -14.82 -4.69
N TYR A 123 -3.34 -14.85 -3.36
CA TYR A 123 -3.54 -16.08 -2.60
C TYR A 123 -4.86 -16.77 -2.95
N ALA A 124 -5.96 -16.00 -3.03
CA ALA A 124 -7.26 -16.52 -3.44
C ALA A 124 -7.25 -17.07 -4.88
N ASN A 125 -6.52 -16.44 -5.80
CA ASN A 125 -6.36 -16.94 -7.16
C ASN A 125 -5.57 -18.26 -7.18
N ALA A 126 -4.47 -18.35 -6.43
CA ALA A 126 -3.66 -19.57 -6.32
C ALA A 126 -4.50 -20.76 -5.81
N ARG A 127 -5.31 -20.55 -4.75
CA ARG A 127 -6.23 -21.59 -4.25
C ARG A 127 -7.26 -22.03 -5.29
N LYS A 128 -7.78 -21.11 -6.11
CA LYS A 128 -8.70 -21.45 -7.20
C LYS A 128 -8.00 -22.28 -8.28
N GLN A 129 -6.76 -21.93 -8.63
CA GLN A 129 -5.97 -22.71 -9.58
C GLN A 129 -5.68 -24.12 -9.09
N GLU A 130 -5.33 -24.29 -7.80
CA GLU A 130 -5.12 -25.61 -7.20
C GLU A 130 -6.36 -26.50 -7.33
N LYS A 131 -7.55 -25.95 -7.05
CA LYS A 131 -8.82 -26.66 -7.27
C LYS A 131 -9.04 -27.04 -8.72
N LEU A 132 -8.77 -26.14 -9.67
CA LEU A 132 -8.90 -26.44 -11.10
C LEU A 132 -7.93 -27.54 -11.54
N ARG A 133 -6.69 -27.55 -11.02
CA ARG A 133 -5.70 -28.61 -11.29
C ARG A 133 -6.16 -29.96 -10.73
N ALA A 134 -6.69 -29.98 -9.50
CA ALA A 134 -7.25 -31.20 -8.91
C ALA A 134 -8.42 -31.75 -9.74
N LEU A 135 -9.34 -30.90 -10.19
CA LEU A 135 -10.45 -31.28 -11.07
C LEU A 135 -9.97 -31.82 -12.42
N LEU A 136 -8.94 -31.22 -13.01
CA LEU A 136 -8.33 -31.73 -14.24
C LEU A 136 -7.66 -33.09 -14.03
N ALA A 137 -6.97 -33.29 -12.91
CA ALA A 137 -6.32 -34.56 -12.57
C ALA A 137 -7.32 -35.70 -12.36
N GLN A 138 -8.52 -35.40 -11.83
CA GLN A 138 -9.61 -36.37 -11.67
C GLN A 138 -10.31 -36.76 -12.98
N ARG A 139 -10.06 -36.05 -14.08
CA ARG A 139 -10.67 -36.28 -15.40
C ARG A 139 -9.68 -36.82 -16.44
N ARG A 140 -8.45 -37.11 -16.03
CA ARG A 140 -7.45 -37.87 -16.80
C ARG A 140 -7.53 -39.33 -16.41
#